data_AF-A0A6J8ALE5-F1
#
_entry.id   AF-A0A6J8ALE5-F1
#
_cell.length_a   1.000
_cell.length_b   1.000
_cell.length_c   1.000
_cell.angle_alpha   90.00
_cell.angle_beta   90.00
_cell.angle_gamma   90.00
#
_symmetry.space_group_name_H-M   'P 1'
#
loop_
_entity.id
_entity.type
_entity.pdbx_description
1 polymer ?
#
loop_
_entity_poly.entity_id
_entity_poly.type
_entity_poly.pdbx_seq_one_letter_code
_entity_poly.pdbx_strand_id
1 'polypeptide(L)'
;MDIVDDLQKIFDDVLGQVREGSQDNSLARLIIEHNGLTDPIVVPLQELNKMDASTVMDEIGKVLQSNEELPVDDSFSVTVGRIDIPSGGGRVGITKLMGENNSIERKRSIISRSSETMCMPMAISICFLKTCRTVSPGEWKTLTSEDKGCMADKVLKYRSIPMWFYRHVTDKGRKTCINFAKRLCELADVSTDKPCNIKEIERFEKVVDLQILVISAKLGNKFIRIGENETDRKKVFLYLIETDECKHFAAIVSITGFFSSNHFCTHCLKPYSDKGTHSCETTCTVCCSSNCISTDTTLSCRACNRTCRSIACFQRHMEEKIVKKRPSYTECEKRYQCKVCKKVLQRNVQPSFISVENGSVPVVGITNQKNIYATKGLSIPR
;
A
#
# COMPACT_ATOMS: atom_id res chain seq x y z
N MET A 1 -38.67 7.92 42.09
CA MET A 1 -37.61 8.21 41.10
C MET A 1 -37.38 6.89 40.40
N ASP A 2 -37.66 6.84 39.11
CA ASP A 2 -37.68 5.60 38.34
C ASP A 2 -36.23 5.16 38.08
N ILE A 3 -35.84 3.99 38.58
CA ILE A 3 -34.45 3.46 38.44
C ILE A 3 -34.06 3.38 36.95
N VAL A 4 -35.06 3.17 36.09
CA VAL A 4 -34.93 3.14 34.64
C VAL A 4 -34.48 4.50 34.08
N ASP A 5 -35.05 5.60 34.57
CA ASP A 5 -34.72 6.96 34.11
C ASP A 5 -33.28 7.35 34.50
N ASP A 6 -32.83 6.90 35.66
CA ASP A 6 -31.47 7.18 36.13
C ASP A 6 -30.43 6.32 35.40
N LEU A 7 -30.76 5.07 35.04
CA LEU A 7 -29.92 4.25 34.17
C LEU A 7 -29.80 4.82 32.75
N GLN A 8 -30.90 5.33 32.18
CA GLN A 8 -30.86 5.99 30.87
C GLN A 8 -29.90 7.19 30.86
N LYS A 9 -29.96 8.05 31.89
CA LYS A 9 -29.03 9.18 32.03
C LYS A 9 -27.58 8.73 32.11
N ILE A 10 -27.29 7.67 32.87
CA ILE A 10 -25.93 7.13 32.99
C ILE A 10 -25.41 6.67 31.63
N PHE A 11 -26.21 5.93 30.86
CA PHE A 11 -25.80 5.48 29.53
C PHE A 11 -25.64 6.64 28.54
N ASP A 12 -26.52 7.64 28.59
CA ASP A 12 -26.38 8.85 27.78
C ASP A 12 -25.11 9.63 28.13
N ASP A 13 -24.76 9.75 29.40
CA ASP A 13 -23.53 10.40 29.85
C ASP A 13 -22.28 9.62 29.39
N VAL A 14 -22.29 8.29 29.52
CA VAL A 14 -21.19 7.43 29.05
C VAL A 14 -21.03 7.52 27.53
N LEU A 15 -22.13 7.45 26.78
CA LEU A 15 -22.11 7.61 25.32
C LEU A 15 -21.70 9.03 24.93
N GLY A 16 -22.08 10.05 25.71
CA GLY A 16 -21.65 11.43 25.56
C GLY A 16 -20.14 11.58 25.65
N GLN A 17 -19.52 11.01 26.69
CA GLN A 17 -18.07 11.00 26.86
C GLN A 17 -17.35 10.26 25.73
N VAL A 18 -17.92 9.16 25.23
CA VAL A 18 -17.34 8.42 24.10
C VAL A 18 -17.45 9.22 22.80
N ARG A 19 -18.52 10.00 22.63
CA ARG A 19 -18.74 10.91 21.50
C ARG A 19 -17.80 12.11 21.54
N GLU A 20 -17.39 12.60 22.70
CA GLU A 20 -16.39 13.66 22.82
C GLU A 20 -15.06 13.21 22.18
N GLY A 21 -14.62 13.94 21.15
CA GLY A 21 -13.47 13.57 20.31
C GLY A 21 -13.78 12.60 19.15
N SER A 22 -15.05 12.19 19.00
CA SER A 22 -15.76 11.59 17.84
C SER A 22 -15.38 12.08 16.45
N GLN A 23 -15.12 11.21 15.47
CA GLN A 23 -15.40 11.53 14.05
C GLN A 23 -16.80 11.05 13.67
N ASP A 24 -17.49 11.73 12.74
CA ASP A 24 -18.90 11.47 12.37
C ASP A 24 -19.18 10.05 11.84
N ASN A 25 -18.15 9.28 11.47
CA ASN A 25 -18.27 7.91 10.95
C ASN A 25 -17.65 6.86 11.89
N SER A 26 -17.56 7.17 13.19
CA SER A 26 -17.03 6.24 14.19
C SER A 26 -18.03 5.13 14.47
N LEU A 27 -17.53 3.91 14.65
CA LEU A 27 -18.34 2.77 15.08
C LEU A 27 -18.12 2.52 16.56
N ALA A 28 -19.17 2.09 17.26
CA ALA A 28 -19.11 1.73 18.66
C ALA A 28 -19.78 0.38 18.92
N ARG A 29 -19.23 -0.34 19.89
CA ARG A 29 -19.79 -1.56 20.46
C ARG A 29 -19.81 -1.38 21.97
N LEU A 30 -20.88 -1.83 22.62
CA LEU A 30 -21.02 -1.76 24.08
C LEU A 30 -21.19 -3.18 24.63
N ILE A 31 -20.46 -3.47 25.70
CA ILE A 31 -20.50 -4.74 26.41
C ILE A 31 -20.78 -4.43 27.87
N ILE A 32 -21.83 -5.05 28.42
CA ILE A 32 -22.20 -4.95 29.83
C ILE A 32 -21.94 -6.30 30.47
N GLU A 33 -21.10 -6.32 31.50
CA GLU A 33 -20.84 -7.50 32.29
C GLU A 33 -21.46 -7.30 33.68
N HIS A 34 -22.04 -8.38 34.20
CA HIS A 34 -22.65 -8.41 35.51
C HIS A 34 -22.48 -9.80 36.10
N ASN A 35 -22.22 -9.91 37.40
CA ASN A 35 -21.93 -11.19 38.06
C ASN A 35 -23.11 -12.17 37.98
N GLY A 36 -24.33 -11.66 37.87
CA GLY A 36 -25.56 -12.43 37.71
C GLY A 36 -25.86 -12.91 36.27
N LEU A 37 -25.03 -12.58 35.28
CA LEU A 37 -25.22 -13.02 33.89
C LEU A 37 -24.24 -14.14 33.53
N THR A 38 -24.72 -15.17 32.84
CA THR A 38 -23.84 -16.22 32.30
C THR A 38 -23.06 -15.71 31.10
N ASP A 39 -23.71 -14.89 30.27
CA ASP A 39 -23.13 -14.26 29.09
C ASP A 39 -23.30 -12.73 29.18
N PRO A 40 -22.30 -11.93 28.80
CA PRO A 40 -22.42 -10.47 28.84
C PRO A 40 -23.45 -9.96 27.84
N ILE A 41 -24.16 -8.88 28.19
CA ILE A 41 -25.07 -8.21 27.27
C ILE A 41 -24.21 -7.47 26.24
N VAL A 42 -24.36 -7.84 24.98
CA VAL A 42 -23.61 -7.26 23.88
C VAL A 42 -24.53 -6.43 23.00
N VAL A 43 -24.30 -5.12 22.98
CA VAL A 43 -24.85 -4.25 21.94
C VAL A 43 -23.95 -4.38 20.70
N PRO A 44 -24.47 -4.81 19.54
CA PRO A 44 -23.68 -5.02 18.33
C PRO A 44 -22.94 -3.76 17.86
N LEU A 45 -21.89 -3.96 17.05
CA LEU A 45 -21.13 -2.88 16.45
C LEU A 45 -22.01 -2.08 15.47
N GLN A 46 -22.20 -0.79 15.75
CA GLN A 46 -23.01 0.11 14.92
C GLN A 46 -22.45 1.53 14.91
N GLU A 47 -23.04 2.43 14.11
CA GLU A 47 -22.65 3.84 14.06
C GLU A 47 -22.85 4.51 15.42
N LEU A 48 -21.80 5.15 15.95
CA LEU A 48 -21.83 5.79 17.27
C LEU A 48 -22.90 6.88 17.39
N ASN A 49 -23.23 7.54 16.27
CA ASN A 49 -24.29 8.55 16.21
C ASN A 49 -25.70 7.97 16.27
N LYS A 50 -25.86 6.66 16.00
CA LYS A 50 -27.15 5.95 16.08
C LYS A 50 -27.32 5.16 17.38
N MET A 51 -26.25 5.01 18.17
CA MET A 51 -26.30 4.33 19.45
C MET A 51 -26.71 5.32 20.54
N ASP A 52 -27.91 5.19 21.07
CA ASP A 52 -28.47 5.97 22.17
C ASP A 52 -28.75 5.07 23.40
N ALA A 53 -29.07 5.69 24.55
CA ALA A 53 -29.44 4.93 25.75
C ALA A 53 -30.65 4.01 25.51
N SER A 54 -31.59 4.40 24.64
CA SER A 54 -32.77 3.57 24.33
C SER A 54 -32.37 2.23 23.69
N THR A 55 -31.45 2.24 22.73
CA THR A 55 -30.92 1.04 22.08
C THR A 55 -30.21 0.12 23.08
N VAL A 56 -29.49 0.68 24.05
CA VAL A 56 -28.82 -0.10 25.10
C VAL A 56 -29.85 -0.74 26.04
N MET A 57 -30.87 0.02 26.45
CA MET A 57 -31.94 -0.46 27.32
C MET A 57 -32.80 -1.55 26.64
N ASP A 58 -33.02 -1.44 25.33
CA ASP A 58 -33.72 -2.46 24.56
C ASP A 58 -32.96 -3.79 24.53
N GLU A 59 -31.63 -3.77 24.40
CA GLU A 59 -30.81 -4.99 24.45
C GLU A 59 -30.78 -5.60 25.85
N ILE A 60 -30.71 -4.77 26.90
CA ILE A 60 -30.85 -5.23 28.29
C ILE A 60 -32.23 -5.90 28.49
N GLY A 61 -33.29 -5.27 27.99
CA GLY A 61 -34.65 -5.80 28.07
C GLY A 61 -34.81 -7.15 27.37
N LYS A 62 -34.18 -7.33 26.20
CA LYS A 62 -34.20 -8.62 25.47
C LYS A 62 -33.53 -9.74 26.26
N VAL A 63 -32.39 -9.47 26.90
CA VAL A 63 -31.65 -10.48 27.67
C VAL A 63 -32.42 -10.84 28.95
N LEU A 64 -32.93 -9.85 29.67
CA LEU A 64 -33.76 -10.06 30.87
C LEU A 64 -35.06 -10.84 30.57
N GLN A 65 -35.70 -10.59 29.42
CA GLN A 65 -36.89 -11.34 28.98
C GLN A 65 -36.60 -12.82 28.68
N SER A 66 -35.33 -13.20 28.51
CA SER A 66 -34.92 -14.54 28.08
C SER A 66 -34.54 -15.52 29.22
N ASN A 67 -34.92 -15.18 30.47
CA ASN A 67 -34.81 -15.98 31.72
C ASN A 67 -33.69 -15.58 32.70
N GLU A 68 -33.19 -14.34 32.68
CA GLU A 68 -32.21 -13.89 33.69
C GLU A 68 -32.82 -12.76 34.54
N GLU A 69 -33.00 -13.00 35.84
CA GLU A 69 -33.29 -11.95 36.83
C GLU A 69 -31.95 -11.34 37.29
N LEU A 70 -31.77 -10.04 37.08
CA LEU A 70 -30.57 -9.33 37.54
C LEU A 70 -30.78 -8.73 38.93
N PRO A 71 -30.00 -9.12 39.96
CA PRO A 71 -30.02 -8.43 41.24
C PRO A 71 -29.47 -7.01 41.08
N VAL A 72 -30.23 -6.02 41.55
CA VAL A 72 -29.92 -4.57 41.43
C VAL A 72 -28.77 -4.16 42.37
N ASP A 73 -28.45 -5.01 43.33
CA ASP A 73 -27.49 -4.77 44.41
C ASP A 73 -26.03 -4.90 43.96
N ASP A 74 -25.81 -5.54 42.81
CA ASP A 74 -24.50 -5.82 42.25
C ASP A 74 -24.10 -4.74 41.23
N SER A 75 -22.81 -4.42 41.21
CA SER A 75 -22.25 -3.46 40.24
C SER A 75 -22.15 -4.09 38.85
N PHE A 76 -22.53 -3.35 37.81
CA PHE A 76 -22.27 -3.69 36.42
C PHE A 76 -21.00 -2.99 35.90
N SER A 77 -20.23 -3.66 35.03
CA SER A 77 -19.13 -3.03 34.28
C SER A 77 -19.56 -2.79 32.84
N VAL A 78 -19.40 -1.54 32.38
CA VAL A 78 -19.69 -1.15 30.99
C VAL A 78 -18.37 -0.93 30.26
N THR A 79 -18.11 -1.74 29.24
CA THR A 79 -16.98 -1.56 28.33
C THR A 79 -17.48 -1.03 26.99
N VAL A 80 -17.06 0.19 26.64
CA VAL A 80 -17.37 0.79 25.34
C VAL A 80 -16.14 0.71 24.43
N GLY A 81 -16.25 -0.05 23.35
CA GLY A 81 -15.23 -0.14 22.31
C GLY A 81 -15.55 0.83 21.17
N ARG A 82 -14.69 1.84 20.98
CA ARG A 82 -14.79 2.81 19.88
C ARG A 82 -13.78 2.52 18.78
N ILE A 83 -14.24 2.53 17.53
CA ILE A 83 -13.41 2.41 16.33
C ILE A 83 -13.51 3.72 15.55
N ASP A 84 -12.44 4.50 15.57
CA ASP A 84 -12.30 5.66 14.70
C ASP A 84 -11.96 5.21 13.29
N ILE A 85 -12.89 5.39 12.36
CA ILE A 85 -12.60 5.24 10.94
C ILE A 85 -11.92 6.54 10.49
N PRO A 86 -10.62 6.54 10.16
CA PRO A 86 -9.91 7.78 9.86
C PRO A 86 -10.48 8.44 8.61
N SER A 87 -11.14 9.59 8.77
CA SER A 87 -11.54 10.45 7.65
C SER A 87 -10.39 11.41 7.32
N GLY A 88 -9.47 10.95 6.46
CA GLY A 88 -8.39 11.76 5.90
C GLY A 88 -8.23 11.50 4.40
N GLY A 89 -7.74 12.50 3.65
CA GLY A 89 -7.40 12.42 2.22
C GLY A 89 -6.18 11.56 1.91
N GLY A 90 -5.99 10.46 2.63
CA GLY A 90 -4.98 9.46 2.38
C GLY A 90 -5.32 8.58 1.18
N ARG A 91 -4.38 7.72 0.78
CA ARG A 91 -4.66 6.71 -0.26
C ARG A 91 -5.74 5.76 0.30
N VAL A 92 -6.95 5.86 -0.22
CA VAL A 92 -8.09 5.04 0.27
C VAL A 92 -7.98 3.61 -0.25
N GLY A 93 -8.14 2.62 0.62
CA GLY A 93 -8.19 1.20 0.25
C GLY A 93 -9.36 0.89 -0.69
N ILE A 94 -9.41 -0.34 -1.22
CA ILE A 94 -10.58 -0.82 -1.97
C ILE A 94 -11.62 -1.26 -0.94
N THR A 95 -12.73 -0.54 -0.85
CA THR A 95 -13.80 -0.80 0.14
C THR A 95 -15.13 -1.17 -0.51
N LYS A 96 -15.39 -0.69 -1.73
CA LYS A 96 -16.63 -0.93 -2.48
C LYS A 96 -16.27 -1.40 -3.89
N LEU A 97 -16.70 -2.60 -4.28
CA LEU A 97 -16.42 -3.16 -5.62
C LEU A 97 -17.50 -2.85 -6.65
N MET A 98 -18.76 -2.70 -6.21
CA MET A 98 -19.93 -2.60 -7.09
C MET A 98 -20.73 -1.33 -6.85
N GLY A 99 -21.64 -1.01 -7.78
CA GLY A 99 -22.51 0.16 -7.74
C GLY A 99 -21.81 1.46 -8.13
N GLU A 100 -22.57 2.55 -8.11
CA GLU A 100 -22.06 3.88 -8.47
C GLU A 100 -20.94 4.33 -7.53
N ASN A 101 -19.96 5.02 -8.10
CA ASN A 101 -18.80 5.57 -7.38
C ASN A 101 -18.01 4.51 -6.59
N ASN A 102 -17.96 3.27 -7.10
CA ASN A 102 -17.18 2.21 -6.50
C ASN A 102 -15.66 2.54 -6.48
N SER A 103 -14.91 1.83 -5.64
CA SER A 103 -13.47 2.03 -5.46
C SER A 103 -12.68 1.78 -6.76
N ILE A 104 -13.18 0.94 -7.67
CA ILE A 104 -12.51 0.63 -8.93
C ILE A 104 -12.58 1.83 -9.88
N GLU A 105 -13.73 2.50 -9.96
CA GLU A 105 -13.92 3.70 -10.77
C GLU A 105 -13.15 4.91 -10.22
N ARG A 106 -13.11 5.04 -8.89
CA ARG A 106 -12.44 6.17 -8.22
C ARG A 106 -10.92 6.05 -8.22
N LYS A 107 -10.36 4.85 -8.16
CA LYS A 107 -8.90 4.66 -8.06
C LYS A 107 -8.22 4.84 -9.41
N ARG A 108 -7.50 5.96 -9.57
CA ARG A 108 -6.62 6.24 -10.73
C ARG A 108 -5.54 5.17 -10.98
N SER A 109 -5.26 4.31 -10.01
CA SER A 109 -4.34 3.17 -10.15
C SER A 109 -4.93 1.99 -10.91
N ILE A 110 -6.23 1.98 -11.17
CA ILE A 110 -6.95 0.92 -11.88
C ILE A 110 -7.59 1.53 -13.14
N ILE A 111 -7.46 0.84 -14.26
CA ILE A 111 -8.18 1.17 -15.50
C ILE A 111 -8.99 -0.05 -15.91
N SER A 112 -10.31 0.05 -15.74
CA SER A 112 -11.27 -0.93 -16.21
C SER A 112 -11.86 -0.51 -17.58
N ARG A 113 -12.17 -1.51 -18.41
CA ARG A 113 -12.74 -1.38 -19.76
C ARG A 113 -13.88 -2.38 -19.93
N SER A 114 -15.12 -1.91 -19.93
CA SER A 114 -16.27 -2.80 -20.16
C SER A 114 -16.15 -3.50 -21.52
N SER A 115 -16.20 -4.83 -21.49
CA SER A 115 -16.28 -5.71 -22.66
C SER A 115 -16.64 -7.10 -22.18
N GLU A 116 -17.51 -7.76 -22.94
CA GLU A 116 -17.98 -9.12 -22.65
C GLU A 116 -16.83 -10.14 -22.72
N THR A 117 -16.01 -10.09 -23.78
CA THR A 117 -14.98 -11.11 -24.04
C THR A 117 -13.54 -10.61 -23.91
N MET A 118 -13.29 -9.31 -24.10
CA MET A 118 -11.93 -8.77 -24.32
C MET A 118 -11.35 -8.02 -23.11
N CYS A 119 -11.99 -8.07 -21.93
CA CYS A 119 -11.53 -7.30 -20.77
C CYS A 119 -10.07 -7.62 -20.37
N MET A 120 -9.66 -8.89 -20.41
CA MET A 120 -8.28 -9.31 -20.08
C MET A 120 -7.26 -8.84 -21.12
N PRO A 121 -7.40 -9.15 -22.43
CA PRO A 121 -6.51 -8.61 -23.46
C PRO A 121 -6.37 -7.08 -23.43
N MET A 122 -7.46 -6.36 -23.17
CA MET A 122 -7.43 -4.90 -23.02
C MET A 122 -6.65 -4.46 -21.78
N ALA A 123 -6.86 -5.12 -20.64
CA ALA A 123 -6.13 -4.82 -19.42
C ALA A 123 -4.61 -5.08 -19.58
N ILE A 124 -4.25 -6.18 -20.25
CA ILE A 124 -2.86 -6.51 -20.63
C ILE A 124 -2.28 -5.43 -21.53
N SER A 125 -3.04 -4.99 -22.55
CA SER A 125 -2.62 -3.92 -23.46
C SER A 125 -2.24 -2.64 -22.69
N ILE A 126 -3.11 -2.20 -21.78
CA ILE A 126 -2.86 -1.00 -20.96
C ILE A 126 -1.62 -1.16 -20.09
N CYS A 127 -1.48 -2.31 -19.41
CA CYS A 127 -0.33 -2.60 -18.55
C CYS A 127 0.97 -2.64 -19.35
N PHE A 128 0.99 -3.34 -20.48
CA PHE A 128 2.13 -3.44 -21.37
C PHE A 128 2.60 -2.06 -21.84
N LEU A 129 1.69 -1.23 -22.35
CA LEU A 129 2.03 0.11 -22.82
C LEU A 129 2.61 0.99 -21.72
N LYS A 130 2.22 0.78 -20.46
CA LYS A 130 2.79 1.51 -19.32
C LYS A 130 4.26 1.17 -19.07
N THR A 131 4.72 0.01 -19.54
CA THR A 131 6.14 -0.42 -19.46
C THR A 131 7.01 0.13 -20.59
N CYS A 132 6.39 0.60 -21.68
CA CYS A 132 7.09 1.13 -22.85
C CYS A 132 7.70 2.51 -22.58
N ARG A 133 8.80 2.81 -23.26
CA ARG A 133 9.44 4.13 -23.23
C ARG A 133 8.56 5.14 -23.93
N THR A 134 8.22 6.23 -23.24
CA THR A 134 7.50 7.35 -23.90
C THR A 134 8.49 8.15 -24.76
N VAL A 135 8.14 8.37 -26.02
CA VAL A 135 8.95 9.13 -26.98
C VAL A 135 8.17 10.32 -27.56
N SER A 136 8.88 11.30 -28.12
CA SER A 136 8.26 12.41 -28.84
C SER A 136 7.64 11.94 -30.17
N PRO A 137 6.65 12.67 -30.74
CA PRO A 137 6.10 12.31 -32.05
C PRO A 137 7.15 12.29 -33.18
N GLY A 138 8.14 13.20 -33.14
CA GLY A 138 9.24 13.23 -34.10
C GLY A 138 10.14 12.00 -33.99
N GLU A 139 10.57 11.68 -32.76
CA GLU A 139 11.39 10.48 -32.50
C GLU A 139 10.64 9.20 -32.90
N TRP A 140 9.34 9.10 -32.63
CA TRP A 140 8.52 7.97 -33.07
C TRP A 140 8.51 7.82 -34.59
N LYS A 141 8.35 8.93 -35.33
CA LYS A 141 8.36 8.92 -36.79
C LYS A 141 9.70 8.45 -37.34
N THR A 142 10.81 8.89 -36.76
CA THR A 142 12.16 8.44 -37.14
C THR A 142 12.38 6.96 -36.81
N LEU A 143 11.95 6.51 -35.62
CA LEU A 143 12.13 5.13 -35.18
C LEU A 143 11.35 4.12 -36.05
N THR A 144 10.23 4.55 -36.64
CA THR A 144 9.27 3.68 -37.34
C THR A 144 9.13 3.99 -38.83
N SER A 145 10.03 4.81 -39.40
CA SER A 145 9.96 5.28 -40.79
C SER A 145 9.99 4.15 -41.82
N GLU A 146 10.84 3.14 -41.60
CA GLU A 146 11.04 2.01 -42.51
C GLU A 146 10.12 0.82 -42.21
N ASP A 147 9.47 0.83 -41.03
CA ASP A 147 8.63 -0.26 -40.58
C ASP A 147 7.21 -0.09 -41.15
N LYS A 148 6.77 -1.04 -41.98
CA LYS A 148 5.44 -1.06 -42.60
C LYS A 148 4.39 -1.76 -41.74
N GLY A 149 4.76 -2.26 -40.56
CA GLY A 149 3.86 -2.95 -39.64
C GLY A 149 2.76 -2.04 -39.10
N CYS A 150 1.73 -2.66 -38.51
CA CYS A 150 0.69 -1.88 -37.87
C CYS A 150 1.24 -1.20 -36.60
N MET A 151 0.46 -0.26 -36.03
CA MET A 151 0.86 0.45 -34.81
C MET A 151 1.22 -0.51 -33.67
N ALA A 152 0.44 -1.58 -33.49
CA ALA A 152 0.68 -2.54 -32.42
C ALA A 152 2.00 -3.32 -32.60
N ASP A 153 2.30 -3.77 -33.81
CA ASP A 153 3.55 -4.48 -34.11
C ASP A 153 4.77 -3.59 -33.84
N LYS A 154 4.70 -2.33 -34.27
CA LYS A 154 5.74 -1.34 -33.99
C LYS A 154 5.94 -1.15 -32.50
N VAL A 155 4.87 -1.01 -31.73
CA VAL A 155 4.99 -0.84 -30.27
C VAL A 155 5.64 -2.07 -29.62
N LEU A 156 5.23 -3.27 -30.02
CA LEU A 156 5.77 -4.53 -29.50
C LEU A 156 7.28 -4.67 -29.78
N LYS A 157 7.69 -4.35 -31.01
CA LYS A 157 9.07 -4.40 -31.48
C LYS A 157 9.97 -3.36 -30.81
N TYR A 158 9.57 -2.09 -30.85
CA TYR A 158 10.42 -0.97 -30.42
C TYR A 158 10.31 -0.64 -28.92
N ARG A 159 9.36 -1.26 -28.21
CA ARG A 159 9.09 -1.01 -26.77
C ARG A 159 8.99 0.48 -26.43
N SER A 160 8.51 1.26 -27.38
CA SER A 160 8.42 2.71 -27.33
C SER A 160 7.05 3.14 -27.82
N ILE A 161 6.51 4.24 -27.28
CA ILE A 161 5.21 4.78 -27.68
C ILE A 161 5.18 6.31 -27.60
N PRO A 162 4.46 6.99 -28.52
CA PRO A 162 4.14 8.38 -28.32
C PRO A 162 3.02 8.54 -27.28
N MET A 163 3.06 9.61 -26.49
CA MET A 163 2.09 9.85 -25.41
C MET A 163 0.63 9.92 -25.90
N TRP A 164 0.39 10.45 -27.10
CA TRP A 164 -0.97 10.50 -27.67
C TRP A 164 -1.56 9.10 -27.87
N PHE A 165 -0.74 8.10 -28.21
CA PHE A 165 -1.22 6.75 -28.43
C PHE A 165 -1.63 6.09 -27.12
N TYR A 166 -0.82 6.27 -26.07
CA TYR A 166 -1.18 5.83 -24.72
C TYR A 166 -2.52 6.44 -24.29
N ARG A 167 -2.69 7.77 -24.48
CA ARG A 167 -3.95 8.46 -24.17
C ARG A 167 -5.13 7.85 -24.93
N HIS A 168 -4.99 7.59 -26.23
CA HIS A 168 -6.05 6.98 -27.04
C HIS A 168 -6.42 5.56 -26.57
N VAL A 169 -5.45 4.76 -26.13
CA VAL A 169 -5.73 3.42 -25.57
C VAL A 169 -6.45 3.54 -24.22
N THR A 170 -6.11 4.54 -23.40
CA THR A 170 -6.78 4.77 -22.11
C THR A 170 -8.09 5.55 -22.21
N ASP A 171 -8.47 6.05 -23.38
CA ASP A 171 -9.72 6.79 -23.61
C ASP A 171 -10.90 5.82 -23.80
N LYS A 172 -11.97 5.96 -23.00
CA LYS A 172 -13.13 5.02 -23.02
C LYS A 172 -13.92 5.11 -24.34
N GLY A 173 -13.88 6.25 -25.03
CA GLY A 173 -14.65 6.47 -26.26
C GLY A 173 -14.00 5.90 -27.52
N ARG A 174 -12.76 5.38 -27.45
CA ARG A 174 -11.99 4.97 -28.62
C ARG A 174 -11.83 3.46 -28.74
N LYS A 175 -11.89 2.97 -29.98
CA LYS A 175 -11.65 1.55 -30.33
C LYS A 175 -10.17 1.16 -30.32
N THR A 176 -9.26 2.10 -30.06
CA THR A 176 -7.80 1.87 -30.11
C THR A 176 -7.35 0.76 -29.15
N CYS A 177 -7.91 0.73 -27.93
CA CYS A 177 -7.63 -0.33 -26.96
C CYS A 177 -8.07 -1.70 -27.47
N ILE A 178 -9.29 -1.80 -28.00
CA ILE A 178 -9.86 -3.03 -28.55
C ILE A 178 -9.03 -3.52 -29.74
N ASN A 179 -8.63 -2.63 -30.66
CA ASN A 179 -7.83 -3.00 -31.82
C ASN A 179 -6.44 -3.51 -31.43
N PHE A 180 -5.79 -2.88 -30.45
CA PHE A 180 -4.52 -3.36 -29.92
C PHE A 180 -4.68 -4.73 -29.23
N ALA A 181 -5.74 -4.88 -28.44
CA ALA A 181 -6.08 -6.11 -27.75
C ALA A 181 -6.37 -7.27 -28.72
N LYS A 182 -7.08 -7.01 -29.82
CA LYS A 182 -7.30 -8.00 -30.90
C LYS A 182 -5.98 -8.45 -31.53
N ARG A 183 -5.07 -7.52 -31.80
CA ARG A 183 -3.74 -7.86 -32.32
C ARG A 183 -2.93 -8.70 -31.32
N LEU A 184 -3.02 -8.41 -30.02
CA LEU A 184 -2.40 -9.27 -29.00
C LEU A 184 -3.00 -10.67 -28.98
N CYS A 185 -4.32 -10.80 -29.13
CA CYS A 185 -4.99 -12.11 -29.17
C CYS A 185 -4.56 -12.93 -30.39
N GLU A 186 -4.47 -12.28 -31.56
CA GLU A 186 -3.96 -12.91 -32.79
C GLU A 186 -2.53 -13.44 -32.60
N LEU A 187 -1.63 -12.62 -32.05
CA LEU A 187 -0.23 -13.02 -31.79
C LEU A 187 -0.10 -14.09 -30.71
N ALA A 188 -1.02 -14.12 -29.75
CA ALA A 188 -1.03 -15.09 -28.66
C ALA A 188 -1.79 -16.38 -29.01
N ASP A 189 -2.38 -16.47 -30.22
CA ASP A 189 -3.28 -17.56 -30.62
C ASP A 189 -4.41 -17.78 -29.58
N VAL A 190 -5.13 -16.70 -29.27
CA VAL A 190 -6.26 -16.69 -28.33
C VAL A 190 -7.52 -16.18 -29.04
N SER A 191 -8.65 -16.90 -28.90
CA SER A 191 -9.92 -16.50 -29.50
C SER A 191 -10.48 -15.23 -28.84
N THR A 192 -11.08 -14.36 -29.66
CA THR A 192 -11.77 -13.15 -29.22
C THR A 192 -13.27 -13.33 -28.95
N ASP A 193 -13.80 -14.52 -29.28
CA ASP A 193 -15.24 -14.80 -29.27
C ASP A 193 -15.74 -15.25 -27.90
N LYS A 194 -14.81 -15.61 -27.01
CA LYS A 194 -15.10 -16.02 -25.63
C LYS A 194 -14.23 -15.26 -24.64
N PRO A 195 -14.69 -15.06 -23.40
CA PRO A 195 -13.86 -14.46 -22.36
C PRO A 195 -12.60 -15.27 -22.10
N CYS A 196 -11.46 -14.59 -22.00
CA CYS A 196 -10.21 -15.26 -21.70
C CYS A 196 -10.19 -15.84 -20.28
N ASN A 197 -9.49 -16.96 -20.11
CA ASN A 197 -9.24 -17.57 -18.80
C ASN A 197 -7.80 -17.33 -18.31
N ILE A 198 -7.56 -17.50 -17.01
CA ILE A 198 -6.26 -17.20 -16.38
C ILE A 198 -5.10 -18.04 -16.99
N LYS A 199 -5.37 -19.23 -17.53
CA LYS A 199 -4.34 -20.09 -18.14
C LYS A 199 -3.83 -19.51 -19.47
N GLU A 200 -4.65 -18.72 -20.18
CA GLU A 200 -4.25 -18.07 -21.43
C GLU A 200 -3.26 -16.92 -21.22
N ILE A 201 -3.10 -16.44 -19.97
CA ILE A 201 -2.12 -15.39 -19.63
C ILE A 201 -0.70 -15.77 -20.08
N GLU A 202 -0.32 -17.05 -19.99
CA GLU A 202 1.02 -17.51 -20.40
C GLU A 202 1.31 -17.26 -21.89
N ARG A 203 0.28 -17.31 -22.73
CA ARG A 203 0.42 -17.00 -24.16
C ARG A 203 0.68 -15.51 -24.37
N PHE A 204 -0.04 -14.67 -23.64
CA PHE A 204 0.20 -13.23 -23.66
C PHE A 204 1.58 -12.87 -23.10
N GLU A 205 2.01 -13.49 -22.00
CA GLU A 205 3.34 -13.26 -21.40
C GLU A 205 4.46 -13.48 -22.41
N LYS A 206 4.35 -14.49 -23.28
CA LYS A 206 5.31 -14.75 -24.38
C LYS A 206 5.31 -13.63 -25.42
N VAL A 207 4.14 -13.13 -25.81
CA VAL A 207 4.01 -12.05 -26.81
C VAL A 207 4.56 -10.72 -26.27
N VAL A 208 4.20 -10.35 -25.04
CA VAL A 208 4.58 -9.05 -24.47
C VAL A 208 5.93 -9.09 -23.75
N ASP A 209 6.54 -10.27 -23.58
CA ASP A 209 7.73 -10.49 -22.75
C ASP A 209 7.65 -9.76 -21.40
N LEU A 210 6.62 -10.07 -20.64
CA LEU A 210 6.38 -9.57 -19.28
C LEU A 210 5.84 -10.70 -18.42
N GLN A 211 6.03 -10.60 -17.11
CA GLN A 211 5.34 -11.45 -16.15
C GLN A 211 4.06 -10.75 -15.69
N ILE A 212 2.92 -11.44 -15.80
CA ILE A 212 1.59 -10.93 -15.51
C ILE A 212 1.05 -11.59 -14.24
N LEU A 213 0.94 -10.80 -13.17
CA LEU A 213 0.42 -11.24 -11.88
C LEU A 213 -1.05 -10.84 -11.76
N VAL A 214 -1.86 -11.71 -11.14
CA VAL A 214 -3.30 -11.47 -10.99
C VAL A 214 -3.65 -11.36 -9.51
N ILE A 215 -4.32 -10.26 -9.17
CA ILE A 215 -4.84 -9.97 -7.83
C ILE A 215 -6.36 -10.16 -7.85
N SER A 216 -6.91 -10.96 -6.94
CA SER A 216 -8.35 -11.22 -6.85
C SER A 216 -9.05 -10.30 -5.87
N ALA A 217 -10.10 -9.62 -6.35
CA ALA A 217 -11.03 -8.86 -5.51
C ALA A 217 -11.73 -9.76 -4.49
N LYS A 218 -12.22 -10.93 -4.94
CA LYS A 218 -12.97 -11.90 -4.14
C LYS A 218 -12.16 -12.47 -2.98
N LEU A 219 -10.85 -12.62 -3.16
CA LEU A 219 -9.95 -13.15 -2.12
C LEU A 219 -9.24 -12.06 -1.31
N GLY A 220 -9.84 -10.86 -1.19
CA GLY A 220 -9.30 -9.79 -0.37
C GLY A 220 -8.00 -9.20 -0.90
N ASN A 221 -7.90 -9.01 -2.21
CA ASN A 221 -6.72 -8.50 -2.91
C ASN A 221 -5.48 -9.39 -2.80
N LYS A 222 -5.68 -10.71 -2.68
CA LYS A 222 -4.59 -11.70 -2.72
C LYS A 222 -4.14 -11.98 -4.15
N PHE A 223 -2.86 -12.29 -4.31
CA PHE A 223 -2.32 -12.82 -5.56
C PHE A 223 -2.81 -14.24 -5.77
N ILE A 224 -3.49 -14.47 -6.90
CA ILE A 224 -3.99 -15.80 -7.30
C ILE A 224 -3.17 -16.42 -8.44
N ARG A 225 -2.39 -15.59 -9.14
CA ARG A 225 -1.39 -16.01 -10.11
C ARG A 225 -0.11 -15.24 -9.83
N ILE A 226 0.95 -15.99 -9.59
CA ILE A 226 2.34 -15.55 -9.56
C ILE A 226 2.99 -16.43 -10.62
N GLY A 227 3.39 -15.86 -11.76
CA GLY A 227 4.04 -16.65 -12.83
C GLY A 227 5.34 -17.30 -12.36
N GLU A 228 6.05 -18.00 -13.24
CA GLU A 228 7.34 -18.60 -12.91
C GLU A 228 8.33 -17.57 -12.34
N ASN A 229 9.23 -18.00 -11.45
CA ASN A 229 10.19 -17.15 -10.74
C ASN A 229 11.33 -16.67 -11.65
N GLU A 230 10.98 -15.96 -12.72
CA GLU A 230 11.93 -15.25 -13.56
C GLU A 230 12.20 -13.88 -12.92
N THR A 231 13.30 -13.78 -12.18
CA THR A 231 13.62 -12.57 -11.41
C THR A 231 13.81 -11.32 -12.28
N ASP A 232 14.16 -11.50 -13.55
CA ASP A 232 14.58 -10.42 -14.44
C ASP A 232 13.44 -9.89 -15.33
N ARG A 233 12.35 -10.63 -15.48
CA ARG A 233 11.19 -10.17 -16.27
C ARG A 233 10.40 -9.11 -15.52
N LYS A 234 10.08 -8.03 -16.24
CA LYS A 234 9.27 -6.93 -15.69
C LYS A 234 7.87 -7.47 -15.34
N LYS A 235 7.42 -7.14 -14.12
CA LYS A 235 6.12 -7.54 -13.59
C LYS A 235 5.05 -6.48 -13.88
N VAL A 236 3.90 -6.92 -14.36
CA VAL A 236 2.67 -6.12 -14.44
C VAL A 236 1.53 -6.81 -13.71
N PHE A 237 0.47 -6.06 -13.41
CA PHE A 237 -0.56 -6.49 -12.47
C PHE A 237 -1.95 -6.31 -13.07
N LEU A 238 -2.75 -7.37 -13.03
CA LEU A 238 -4.17 -7.34 -13.37
C LEU A 238 -5.01 -7.48 -12.10
N TYR A 239 -6.16 -6.81 -12.08
CA TYR A 239 -7.16 -6.95 -11.05
C TYR A 239 -8.32 -7.77 -11.57
N LEU A 240 -8.55 -8.92 -10.95
CA LEU A 240 -9.67 -9.81 -11.25
C LEU A 240 -10.83 -9.49 -10.33
N ILE A 241 -11.92 -9.02 -10.93
CA ILE A 241 -13.18 -8.71 -10.28
C ILE A 241 -14.15 -9.82 -10.68
N GLU A 242 -14.51 -10.66 -9.72
CA GLU A 242 -15.44 -11.77 -9.91
C GLU A 242 -16.67 -11.49 -9.06
N THR A 243 -17.81 -11.32 -9.72
CA THR A 243 -19.13 -11.28 -9.12
C THR A 243 -19.90 -12.54 -9.54
N ASP A 244 -21.08 -12.74 -8.97
CA ASP A 244 -21.94 -13.87 -9.36
C ASP A 244 -22.44 -13.75 -10.81
N GLU A 245 -22.44 -12.53 -11.36
CA GLU A 245 -22.96 -12.22 -12.69
C GLU A 245 -21.87 -12.05 -13.75
N CYS A 246 -20.66 -11.61 -13.37
CA CYS A 246 -19.60 -11.39 -14.34
C CYS A 246 -18.18 -11.58 -13.79
N LYS A 247 -17.29 -11.93 -14.71
CA LYS A 247 -15.85 -12.00 -14.49
C LYS A 247 -15.18 -10.92 -15.32
N HIS A 248 -14.46 -10.03 -14.66
CA HIS A 248 -13.86 -8.87 -15.29
C HIS A 248 -12.39 -8.68 -14.91
N PHE A 249 -11.56 -8.33 -15.89
CA PHE A 249 -10.17 -7.96 -15.67
C PHE A 249 -9.97 -6.47 -15.88
N ALA A 250 -9.33 -5.83 -14.91
CA ALA A 250 -8.90 -4.44 -14.98
C ALA A 250 -7.38 -4.32 -14.91
N ALA A 251 -6.81 -3.30 -15.55
CA ALA A 251 -5.38 -3.02 -15.53
C ALA A 251 -5.01 -2.31 -14.23
N ILE A 252 -3.98 -2.77 -13.52
CA ILE A 252 -3.40 -2.02 -12.40
C ILE A 252 -2.18 -1.25 -12.93
N VAL A 253 -2.36 0.04 -13.18
CA VAL A 253 -1.32 0.94 -13.71
C VAL A 253 -0.40 1.53 -12.64
N SER A 254 -0.73 1.31 -11.36
CA SER A 254 0.11 1.67 -10.21
C SER A 254 -0.14 0.73 -9.04
N ILE A 255 0.79 -0.19 -8.77
CA ILE A 255 0.65 -1.18 -7.70
C ILE A 255 0.67 -0.55 -6.29
N THR A 256 1.45 0.52 -6.11
CA THR A 256 1.48 1.29 -4.86
C THR A 256 0.21 2.11 -4.67
N GLY A 257 -0.38 2.64 -5.75
CA GLY A 257 -1.68 3.28 -5.71
C GLY A 257 -2.82 2.28 -5.43
N PHE A 258 -2.70 1.05 -5.96
CA PHE A 258 -3.63 -0.04 -5.73
C PHE A 258 -3.69 -0.42 -4.24
N PHE A 259 -2.55 -0.76 -3.64
CA PHE A 259 -2.43 -1.11 -2.22
C PHE A 259 -2.42 0.09 -1.26
N SER A 260 -2.57 1.30 -1.78
CA SER A 260 -2.55 2.52 -0.95
C SER A 260 -1.30 2.69 -0.08
N SER A 261 -0.16 2.15 -0.53
CA SER A 261 1.10 2.15 0.20
C SER A 261 2.16 3.01 -0.49
N ASN A 262 3.11 3.57 0.26
CA ASN A 262 4.19 4.38 -0.34
C ASN A 262 5.09 3.56 -1.27
N HIS A 263 5.31 2.30 -0.92
CA HIS A 263 6.17 1.39 -1.64
C HIS A 263 5.56 -0.01 -1.74
N PHE A 264 6.10 -0.80 -2.67
CA PHE A 264 5.69 -2.17 -2.92
C PHE A 264 6.89 -2.99 -3.36
N CYS A 265 7.09 -4.16 -2.75
CA CYS A 265 8.17 -5.08 -3.12
C CYS A 265 7.67 -6.06 -4.18
N THR A 266 8.26 -6.04 -5.37
CA THR A 266 7.91 -6.94 -6.49
C THR A 266 8.48 -8.36 -6.35
N HIS A 267 9.29 -8.61 -5.31
CA HIS A 267 9.82 -9.95 -5.01
C HIS A 267 8.93 -10.68 -4.00
N CYS A 268 8.70 -10.12 -2.82
CA CYS A 268 7.83 -10.75 -1.82
C CYS A 268 6.35 -10.35 -1.93
N LEU A 269 6.02 -9.49 -2.91
CA LEU A 269 4.66 -9.04 -3.21
C LEU A 269 3.93 -8.35 -2.04
N LYS A 270 4.68 -7.60 -1.22
CA LYS A 270 4.13 -6.90 -0.05
C LYS A 270 4.23 -5.37 -0.18
N PRO A 271 3.16 -4.63 0.15
CA PRO A 271 3.23 -3.19 0.36
C PRO A 271 4.01 -2.85 1.63
N TYR A 272 4.63 -1.66 1.65
CA TYR A 272 5.29 -1.14 2.85
C TYR A 272 5.34 0.39 2.85
N SER A 273 5.41 0.98 4.04
CA SER A 273 5.37 2.45 4.22
C SER A 273 6.74 3.09 4.03
N ASP A 274 7.81 2.43 4.48
CA ASP A 274 9.15 3.01 4.54
C ASP A 274 10.23 2.04 4.08
N LYS A 275 11.12 2.48 3.19
CA LYS A 275 12.24 1.66 2.66
C LYS A 275 13.11 1.02 3.74
N GLY A 276 13.24 1.67 4.88
CA GLY A 276 14.07 1.16 5.96
C GLY A 276 13.35 0.24 6.95
N THR A 277 12.07 -0.07 6.73
CA THR A 277 11.30 -1.01 7.56
C THR A 277 11.08 -2.35 6.86
N HIS A 278 11.13 -2.35 5.52
CA HIS A 278 10.94 -3.54 4.74
C HIS A 278 12.23 -4.33 4.58
N SER A 279 12.22 -5.57 5.08
CA SER A 279 13.28 -6.55 4.88
C SER A 279 12.67 -7.78 4.23
N CYS A 280 13.20 -8.17 3.08
CA CYS A 280 12.94 -9.47 2.46
C CYS A 280 14.26 -10.00 1.87
N GLU A 281 14.22 -11.13 1.17
CA GLU A 281 15.41 -11.76 0.58
C GLU A 281 16.23 -10.78 -0.29
N THR A 282 15.56 -9.98 -1.13
CA THR A 282 16.21 -9.03 -2.03
C THR A 282 16.19 -7.58 -1.53
N THR A 283 15.24 -7.20 -0.66
CA THR A 283 15.19 -5.84 -0.13
C THR A 283 15.84 -5.73 1.24
N CYS A 284 16.79 -4.81 1.38
CA CYS A 284 17.63 -4.69 2.57
C CYS A 284 17.38 -3.38 3.32
N THR A 285 17.12 -3.46 4.63
CA THR A 285 16.93 -2.27 5.49
C THR A 285 18.22 -1.52 5.79
N VAL A 286 19.39 -2.08 5.46
CA VAL A 286 20.73 -1.54 5.78
C VAL A 286 21.22 -0.58 4.70
N CYS A 287 21.18 -1.00 3.44
CA CYS A 287 21.51 -0.16 2.29
C CYS A 287 20.27 0.41 1.58
N CYS A 288 19.05 0.04 2.03
CA CYS A 288 17.77 0.46 1.45
C CYS A 288 17.62 0.16 -0.05
N SER A 289 18.37 -0.83 -0.56
CA SER A 289 18.28 -1.33 -1.94
C SER A 289 17.24 -2.44 -2.05
N SER A 290 16.53 -2.48 -3.19
CA SER A 290 15.61 -3.56 -3.56
C SER A 290 16.31 -4.77 -4.17
N ASN A 291 17.61 -4.66 -4.47
CA ASN A 291 18.44 -5.70 -5.10
C ASN A 291 19.67 -5.98 -4.22
N CYS A 292 19.45 -6.65 -3.10
CA CYS A 292 20.43 -6.88 -2.04
C CYS A 292 20.25 -8.27 -1.41
N ILE A 293 20.86 -9.25 -2.06
CA ILE A 293 20.85 -10.66 -1.66
C ILE A 293 21.92 -10.91 -0.60
N SER A 294 21.61 -11.80 0.34
CA SER A 294 22.56 -12.27 1.35
C SER A 294 23.57 -13.23 0.73
N THR A 295 24.84 -13.03 1.07
CA THR A 295 25.95 -13.94 0.74
C THR A 295 26.54 -14.51 2.02
N ASP A 296 27.35 -15.57 1.92
CA ASP A 296 28.03 -16.16 3.08
C ASP A 296 28.98 -15.17 3.78
N THR A 297 29.46 -14.17 3.05
CA THR A 297 30.25 -13.07 3.59
C THR A 297 29.35 -11.92 4.04
N THR A 298 29.32 -11.62 5.34
CA THR A 298 28.64 -10.45 5.91
C THR A 298 29.65 -9.47 6.50
N LEU A 299 29.32 -8.17 6.52
CA LEU A 299 30.23 -7.12 7.01
C LEU A 299 29.53 -6.26 8.07
N SER A 300 30.14 -6.15 9.25
CA SER A 300 29.65 -5.25 10.30
C SER A 300 30.23 -3.85 10.15
N CYS A 301 29.37 -2.85 9.95
CA CYS A 301 29.80 -1.46 9.83
C CYS A 301 30.19 -0.88 11.19
N ARG A 302 31.45 -0.46 11.36
CA ARG A 302 31.94 0.08 12.64
C ARG A 302 31.29 1.41 13.02
N ALA A 303 30.88 2.22 12.03
CA ALA A 303 30.33 3.55 12.25
C ALA A 303 28.86 3.51 12.71
N CYS A 304 28.00 2.71 12.08
CA CYS A 304 26.58 2.61 12.44
C CYS A 304 26.23 1.35 13.24
N ASN A 305 27.16 0.41 13.38
CA ASN A 305 27.02 -0.88 14.07
C ASN A 305 25.94 -1.81 13.45
N ARG A 306 25.60 -1.61 12.18
CA ARG A 306 24.67 -2.48 11.42
C ARG A 306 25.44 -3.51 10.58
N THR A 307 24.84 -4.68 10.38
CA THR A 307 25.43 -5.76 9.58
C THR A 307 24.93 -5.73 8.14
N CYS A 308 25.83 -5.56 7.19
CA CYS A 308 25.58 -5.63 5.75
C CYS A 308 25.57 -7.08 5.26
N ARG A 309 24.67 -7.37 4.32
CA ARG A 309 24.41 -8.72 3.77
C ARG A 309 25.51 -9.28 2.86
N SER A 310 26.37 -8.40 2.36
CA SER A 310 27.44 -8.69 1.39
C SER A 310 28.39 -7.49 1.29
N ILE A 311 29.52 -7.67 0.61
CA ILE A 311 30.44 -6.57 0.26
C ILE A 311 29.72 -5.50 -0.57
N ALA A 312 28.94 -5.91 -1.56
CA ALA A 312 28.13 -4.98 -2.37
C ALA A 312 27.06 -4.25 -1.54
N CYS A 313 26.49 -4.89 -0.52
CA CYS A 313 25.61 -4.21 0.44
C CYS A 313 26.35 -3.13 1.22
N PHE A 314 27.59 -3.39 1.65
CA PHE A 314 28.41 -2.43 2.38
C PHE A 314 28.81 -1.23 1.51
N GLN A 315 29.18 -1.46 0.25
CA GLN A 315 29.45 -0.38 -0.70
C GLN A 315 28.24 0.54 -0.89
N ARG A 316 27.05 -0.01 -1.19
CA ARG A 316 25.81 0.77 -1.31
C ARG A 316 25.38 1.46 -0.01
N HIS A 317 25.76 0.89 1.15
CA HIS A 317 25.48 1.48 2.45
C HIS A 317 26.30 2.75 2.70
N MET A 318 27.52 2.79 2.17
CA MET A 318 28.47 3.90 2.27
C MET A 318 28.40 4.87 1.06
N GLU A 319 27.63 4.52 0.03
CA GLU A 319 27.48 5.35 -1.16
C GLU A 319 26.71 6.65 -0.84
N GLU A 320 27.31 7.79 -1.23
CA GLU A 320 26.67 9.09 -1.10
C GLU A 320 25.49 9.22 -2.06
N LYS A 321 24.33 9.53 -1.49
CA LYS A 321 23.12 9.81 -2.27
C LYS A 321 23.00 11.31 -2.47
N ILE A 322 23.20 11.74 -3.72
CA ILE A 322 22.96 13.12 -4.14
C ILE A 322 21.45 13.36 -4.20
N VAL A 323 20.94 14.25 -3.36
CA VAL A 323 19.54 14.67 -3.39
C VAL A 323 19.47 16.12 -3.86
N LYS A 324 18.75 16.38 -4.95
CA LYS A 324 18.50 17.75 -5.42
C LYS A 324 17.89 18.57 -4.27
N LYS A 325 18.55 19.66 -3.87
CA LYS A 325 18.17 20.57 -2.76
C LYS A 325 18.45 20.10 -1.32
N ARG A 326 19.22 19.02 -1.08
CA ARG A 326 19.63 18.60 0.28
C ARG A 326 21.12 18.19 0.30
N PRO A 327 21.79 18.22 1.46
CA PRO A 327 23.15 17.68 1.59
C PRO A 327 23.18 16.21 1.14
N SER A 328 24.29 15.79 0.52
CA SER A 328 24.52 14.37 0.29
C SER A 328 24.57 13.63 1.63
N TYR A 329 24.13 12.38 1.63
CA TYR A 329 24.19 11.54 2.81
C TYR A 329 24.35 10.07 2.39
N THR A 330 24.83 9.25 3.31
CA THR A 330 24.88 7.80 3.19
C THR A 330 23.78 7.14 4.03
N GLU A 331 23.42 5.88 3.75
CA GLU A 331 22.48 5.16 4.63
C GLU A 331 23.10 4.87 6.01
N CYS A 332 24.44 4.89 6.11
CA CYS A 332 25.20 4.79 7.36
C CYS A 332 24.94 5.97 8.31
N GLU A 333 24.85 7.19 7.78
CA GLU A 333 24.69 8.40 8.58
C GLU A 333 23.28 8.55 9.16
N LYS A 334 22.27 7.97 8.52
CA LYS A 334 20.87 8.11 8.96
C LYS A 334 20.51 7.32 10.19
N ARG A 335 21.17 6.19 10.42
CA ARG A 335 20.71 5.21 11.42
C ARG A 335 21.86 4.60 12.17
N TYR A 336 21.65 4.39 13.46
CA TYR A 336 22.61 3.73 14.34
C TYR A 336 21.95 2.55 15.04
N GLN A 337 22.65 1.44 15.16
CA GLN A 337 22.21 0.29 15.95
C GLN A 337 22.92 0.28 17.30
N CYS A 338 22.15 0.40 18.39
CA CYS A 338 22.68 0.32 19.75
C CYS A 338 23.47 -0.97 19.96
N LYS A 339 24.69 -0.88 20.48
CA LYS A 339 25.54 -2.06 20.74
C LYS A 339 24.94 -2.98 21.80
N VAL A 340 24.22 -2.42 22.78
CA VAL A 340 23.62 -3.13 23.92
C VAL A 340 22.26 -3.69 23.55
N CYS A 341 21.24 -2.84 23.38
CA CYS A 341 19.86 -3.29 23.18
C CYS A 341 19.52 -3.65 21.72
N LYS A 342 20.47 -3.51 20.79
CA LYS A 342 20.31 -3.78 19.34
C LYS A 342 19.23 -2.97 18.61
N LYS A 343 18.55 -2.02 19.29
CA LYS A 343 17.56 -1.12 18.70
C LYS A 343 18.21 -0.20 17.68
N VAL A 344 17.53 0.01 16.55
CA VAL A 344 17.94 0.94 15.49
C VAL A 344 17.30 2.30 15.74
N LEU A 345 18.13 3.33 15.86
CA LEU A 345 17.75 4.72 16.12
C LEU A 345 18.03 5.56 14.87
N GLN A 346 17.18 6.55 14.60
CA GLN A 346 17.49 7.58 13.61
C GLN A 346 18.50 8.57 14.20
N ARG A 347 19.54 8.88 13.43
CA ARG A 347 20.47 9.96 13.74
C ARG A 347 19.89 11.26 13.21
N ASN A 348 19.81 12.29 14.04
CA ASN A 348 19.52 13.64 13.56
C ASN A 348 20.72 14.12 12.75
N VAL A 349 20.65 13.98 11.43
CA VAL A 349 21.62 14.62 10.54
C VAL A 349 21.31 16.12 10.57
N GLN A 350 22.09 16.90 11.32
CA GLN A 350 22.09 18.35 11.12
C GLN A 350 22.63 18.61 9.71
N PRO A 351 21.96 19.42 8.86
CA PRO A 351 22.50 19.78 7.57
C PRO A 351 23.82 20.52 7.78
N SER A 352 24.92 19.99 7.24
CA SER A 352 26.12 20.79 7.03
C SER A 352 25.74 21.88 6.02
N PHE A 353 25.55 23.11 6.50
CA PHE A 353 25.43 24.27 5.64
C PHE A 353 26.74 24.41 4.88
N ILE A 354 26.69 24.33 3.55
CA ILE A 354 27.79 24.76 2.70
C ILE A 354 27.72 26.29 2.69
N SER A 355 28.47 26.92 3.58
CA SER A 355 28.84 28.33 3.42
C SER A 355 29.80 28.39 2.25
N VAL A 356 29.35 28.95 1.13
CA VAL A 356 30.26 29.31 0.04
C VAL A 356 30.98 30.58 0.49
N GLU A 357 32.13 30.42 1.14
CA GLU A 357 33.09 31.52 1.30
C GLU A 357 34.27 31.30 0.36
N ASN A 358 34.55 32.36 -0.39
CA ASN A 358 35.55 32.41 -1.43
C ASN A 358 36.95 32.15 -0.88
N GLY A 359 37.65 31.22 -1.52
CA GLY A 359 39.10 31.26 -1.69
C GLY A 359 39.95 30.79 -0.50
N SER A 360 41.00 30.05 -0.87
CA SER A 360 42.18 29.67 -0.08
C SER A 360 42.13 28.28 0.55
N VAL A 361 42.98 27.42 -0.01
CA VAL A 361 43.35 26.04 0.35
C VAL A 361 43.44 25.79 1.86
N PRO A 362 42.96 24.65 2.39
CA PRO A 362 43.36 24.19 3.71
C PRO A 362 44.33 23.01 3.65
N VAL A 363 45.43 23.23 4.36
CA VAL A 363 46.38 22.27 4.89
C VAL A 363 45.67 21.29 5.83
N VAL A 364 46.09 20.03 5.80
CA VAL A 364 45.63 18.93 6.66
C VAL A 364 45.86 19.27 8.13
N GLY A 365 44.79 19.31 8.93
CA GLY A 365 44.84 19.48 10.38
C GLY A 365 43.70 18.74 11.08
N ILE A 366 44.01 17.59 11.65
CA ILE A 366 43.12 16.84 12.55
C ILE A 366 43.00 17.64 13.84
N THR A 367 41.81 18.13 14.18
CA THR A 367 41.54 18.67 15.53
C THR A 367 40.31 18.02 16.15
N ASN A 368 40.58 17.31 17.25
CA ASN A 368 39.64 16.78 18.23
C ASN A 368 38.89 17.90 18.95
N GLN A 369 37.56 17.90 18.96
CA GLN A 369 36.74 18.60 19.96
C GLN A 369 35.33 17.99 20.00
N LYS A 370 34.57 17.96 21.09
CA LYS A 370 34.78 17.94 22.55
C LYS A 370 33.41 17.46 23.07
N ASN A 371 33.38 16.51 23.99
CA ASN A 371 32.13 16.07 24.62
C ASN A 371 31.53 17.21 25.44
N ILE A 372 30.23 17.47 25.29
CA ILE A 372 29.44 18.21 26.27
C ILE A 372 28.25 17.31 26.64
N TYR A 373 28.33 16.74 27.85
CA TYR A 373 27.19 16.11 28.53
C TYR A 373 26.47 17.19 29.34
N ALA A 374 25.16 17.31 29.19
CA ALA A 374 24.31 18.09 30.09
C ALA A 374 23.37 17.12 30.83
N THR A 375 23.70 16.85 32.09
CA THR A 375 22.84 16.18 33.08
C THR A 375 21.86 17.19 33.68
N LYS A 376 20.55 16.96 33.57
CA LYS A 376 19.53 17.62 34.41
C LYS A 376 19.20 16.71 35.59
N GLY A 377 19.58 17.13 36.79
CA GLY A 377 19.12 16.52 38.04
C GLY A 377 17.70 16.96 38.36
N LEU A 378 16.84 15.99 38.72
CA LEU A 378 15.56 16.22 39.38
C LEU A 378 15.80 16.28 40.90
N SER A 379 15.32 17.34 41.54
CA SER A 379 15.09 17.38 42.99
C SER A 379 13.61 17.10 43.28
N ILE A 380 13.35 16.17 44.19
CA ILE A 380 12.04 15.82 44.74
C ILE A 380 11.90 16.55 46.09
N PRO A 381 10.73 17.15 46.42
CA PRO A 381 10.53 17.92 47.64
C PRO A 381 10.28 17.01 48.86
N ARG A 382 10.53 17.56 50.05
CA ARG A 382 9.87 17.13 51.30
C ARG A 382 8.70 18.05 51.58
#